data_AF-A0A2N2NN76-F1
#
_entry.id   AF-A0A2N2NN76-F1
#
_cell.length_a   1.000
_cell.length_b   1.000
_cell.length_c   1.000
_cell.angle_alpha   90.00
_cell.angle_beta   90.00
_cell.angle_gamma   90.00
#
_symmetry.space_group_name_H-M   'P 1'
#
loop_
_entity.id
_entity.type
_entity.pdbx_description
1 polymer ?
#
loop_
_entity_poly.entity_id
_entity_poly.type
_entity_poly.pdbx_seq_one_letter_code
_entity_poly.pdbx_strand_id
1 'polypeptide(L)'
;MGTYFLLFDIDGVLINPSGYRKAVYDTTNYFLNKLGFSKISINEEIITSFESIGITSEWDMIPIYLLMITELALIENQPDSSLENYQDCYNFFQKHEFQPDQKKIISSILILKDFLQDGYSACDSLLNHNFEKYTLQVFNNVRSKITWIINAWLKESRNIWKSEILQYFQNLTLGSKLFQEITGLDWLLESEPYLVKYDCPLVLDEIRDEIIRLHSEKNVFPSIITARPSTFTNELYSEKSQLNFPEAELALRCLELEQIPCVGFGALEYLGKEKNCSGDQFVKPSPVHAMTAILLSSGMDINDALKLSFDYFFNDQHKGIVDYLSQITAPINVCIFEDSTIGIQSLVTVCEQLTKDGLELNMDAYGISTKQNKIEALINENAIIFPTINEAFSACVDAMKI
;
A
#
# COMPACT_ATOMS: atom_id res chain seq x y z
N MET A 1 -14.57 27.34 18.21
CA MET A 1 -14.61 25.93 17.79
C MET A 1 -13.68 25.85 16.61
N GLY A 2 -12.60 25.08 16.72
CA GLY A 2 -11.63 24.96 15.63
C GLY A 2 -12.17 24.16 14.46
N THR A 3 -11.36 24.01 13.42
CA THR A 3 -11.63 23.11 12.31
C THR A 3 -11.03 21.73 12.62
N TYR A 4 -11.67 20.66 12.18
CA TYR A 4 -11.20 19.29 12.32
C TYR A 4 -11.00 18.63 10.97
N PHE A 5 -9.82 18.05 10.74
CA PHE A 5 -9.54 17.17 9.61
C PHE A 5 -9.37 15.75 10.14
N LEU A 6 -10.15 14.80 9.63
CA LEU A 6 -10.14 13.41 10.10
C LEU A 6 -9.62 12.54 8.96
N LEU A 7 -8.42 11.99 9.12
CA LEU A 7 -7.76 11.15 8.11
C LEU A 7 -7.88 9.70 8.54
N PHE A 8 -8.51 8.86 7.72
CA PHE A 8 -8.68 7.43 7.99
C PHE A 8 -7.86 6.61 7.01
N ASP A 9 -7.04 5.68 7.51
CA ASP A 9 -6.60 4.57 6.68
C ASP A 9 -7.74 3.57 6.44
N ILE A 10 -7.60 2.73 5.40
CA ILE A 10 -8.56 1.66 5.12
C ILE A 10 -8.16 0.37 5.81
N ASP A 11 -6.95 -0.11 5.60
CA ASP A 11 -6.58 -1.50 5.87
C ASP A 11 -6.17 -1.68 7.34
N GLY A 12 -6.89 -2.54 8.06
CA GLY A 12 -6.69 -2.70 9.50
C GLY A 12 -7.35 -1.60 10.34
N VAL A 13 -7.92 -0.57 9.71
CA VAL A 13 -8.65 0.52 10.36
C VAL A 13 -10.15 0.43 10.06
N LEU A 14 -10.57 0.72 8.82
CA LEU A 14 -11.97 0.69 8.41
C LEU A 14 -12.39 -0.70 7.90
N ILE A 15 -11.46 -1.44 7.30
CA ILE A 15 -11.69 -2.76 6.70
C ILE A 15 -10.65 -3.76 7.19
N ASN A 16 -11.09 -5.01 7.38
CA ASN A 16 -10.19 -6.15 7.42
C ASN A 16 -9.85 -6.60 5.98
N PRO A 17 -8.59 -6.49 5.52
CA PRO A 17 -8.18 -6.72 4.12
C PRO A 17 -8.10 -8.21 3.74
N SER A 18 -9.10 -8.99 4.11
CA SER A 18 -9.12 -10.44 3.90
C SER A 18 -9.16 -10.84 2.42
N GLY A 19 -9.66 -9.97 1.55
CA GLY A 19 -9.59 -10.13 0.09
C GLY A 19 -8.16 -10.15 -0.43
N TYR A 20 -7.32 -9.18 -0.01
CA TYR A 20 -5.90 -9.18 -0.36
C TYR A 20 -5.16 -10.38 0.18
N ARG A 21 -5.34 -10.69 1.47
CA ARG A 21 -4.68 -11.85 2.07
C ARG A 21 -4.98 -13.12 1.28
N LYS A 22 -6.26 -13.33 0.95
CA LYS A 22 -6.67 -14.48 0.13
C LYS A 22 -6.05 -14.45 -1.27
N ALA A 23 -5.98 -13.29 -1.92
CA ALA A 23 -5.34 -13.15 -3.23
C ALA A 23 -3.82 -13.41 -3.19
N VAL A 24 -3.11 -12.96 -2.15
CA VAL A 24 -1.68 -13.27 -1.92
C VAL A 24 -1.46 -14.77 -1.78
N TYR A 25 -2.25 -15.43 -0.93
CA TYR A 25 -2.18 -16.88 -0.74
C TYR A 25 -2.39 -17.63 -2.05
N ASP A 26 -3.47 -17.32 -2.78
CA ASP A 26 -3.81 -18.04 -4.00
C ASP A 26 -2.82 -17.76 -5.14
N THR A 27 -2.33 -16.52 -5.25
CA THR A 27 -1.33 -16.15 -6.27
C THR A 27 0.00 -16.84 -6.01
N THR A 28 0.53 -16.76 -4.78
CA THR A 28 1.79 -17.44 -4.43
C THR A 28 1.68 -18.95 -4.62
N ASN A 29 0.59 -19.57 -4.16
CA ASN A 29 0.35 -21.01 -4.35
C ASN A 29 0.31 -21.39 -5.84
N TYR A 30 -0.33 -20.58 -6.69
CA TYR A 30 -0.39 -20.83 -8.13
C TYR A 30 1.02 -20.85 -8.76
N PHE A 31 1.85 -19.83 -8.47
CA PHE A 31 3.20 -19.76 -9.05
C PHE A 31 4.17 -20.77 -8.41
N LEU A 32 4.06 -21.06 -7.11
CA LEU A 32 4.82 -22.14 -6.49
C LEU A 32 4.49 -23.50 -7.12
N ASN A 33 3.21 -23.78 -7.37
CA ASN A 33 2.80 -24.98 -8.09
C ASN A 33 3.39 -25.04 -9.51
N LYS A 34 3.38 -23.93 -10.26
CA LYS A 34 4.03 -23.82 -11.59
C LYS A 34 5.53 -24.14 -11.54
N LEU A 35 6.21 -23.88 -10.44
CA LEU A 35 7.63 -24.17 -10.25
C LEU A 35 7.89 -25.59 -9.71
N GLY A 36 6.87 -26.33 -9.28
CA GLY A 36 7.01 -27.67 -8.68
C GLY A 36 6.96 -27.70 -7.15
N PHE A 37 6.70 -26.57 -6.48
CA PHE A 37 6.67 -26.44 -5.02
C PHE A 37 5.27 -26.62 -4.41
N SER A 38 4.62 -27.75 -4.67
CA SER A 38 3.20 -27.96 -4.31
C SER A 38 2.86 -28.05 -2.83
N LYS A 39 3.87 -28.16 -1.95
CA LYS A 39 3.71 -28.27 -0.51
C LYS A 39 4.12 -27.01 0.26
N ILE A 40 4.54 -25.95 -0.44
CA ILE A 40 5.00 -24.70 0.15
C ILE A 40 3.88 -23.67 0.02
N SER A 41 3.61 -22.91 1.08
CA SER A 41 2.68 -21.79 1.05
C SER A 41 3.22 -20.64 1.88
N ILE A 42 2.89 -19.41 1.48
CA ILE A 42 3.06 -18.23 2.35
C ILE A 42 2.09 -18.33 3.54
N ASN A 43 2.40 -17.66 4.65
CA ASN A 43 1.54 -17.57 5.84
C ASN A 43 1.59 -16.14 6.45
N GLU A 44 0.71 -15.85 7.40
CA GLU A 44 0.61 -14.52 8.03
C GLU A 44 1.90 -14.06 8.71
N GLU A 45 2.70 -14.97 9.25
CA GLU A 45 3.97 -14.62 9.90
C GLU A 45 5.00 -14.12 8.87
N ILE A 46 5.03 -14.73 7.68
CA ILE A 46 5.87 -14.28 6.57
C ILE A 46 5.39 -12.92 6.05
N ILE A 47 4.08 -12.75 5.85
CA ILE A 47 3.47 -11.48 5.43
C ILE A 47 3.80 -10.37 6.41
N THR A 48 3.58 -10.62 7.71
CA THR A 48 3.91 -9.66 8.79
C THR A 48 5.41 -9.32 8.81
N SER A 49 6.28 -10.28 8.46
CA SER A 49 7.73 -10.04 8.39
C SER A 49 8.10 -9.08 7.26
N PHE A 50 7.44 -9.17 6.10
CA PHE A 50 7.59 -8.18 5.02
C PHE A 50 7.14 -6.78 5.45
N GLU A 51 5.96 -6.70 6.07
CA GLU A 51 5.42 -5.43 6.55
C GLU A 51 6.33 -4.78 7.61
N SER A 52 6.94 -5.58 8.48
CA SER A 52 7.86 -5.10 9.52
C SER A 52 9.12 -4.40 8.99
N ILE A 53 9.48 -4.63 7.72
CA ILE A 53 10.60 -3.99 7.04
C ILE A 53 10.17 -2.95 6.01
N GLY A 54 8.87 -2.62 5.94
CA GLY A 54 8.34 -1.62 5.02
C GLY A 54 7.93 -2.14 3.65
N ILE A 55 7.92 -3.45 3.42
CA ILE A 55 7.38 -4.05 2.19
C ILE A 55 5.90 -4.35 2.43
N THR A 56 5.04 -3.40 2.10
CA THR A 56 3.59 -3.47 2.35
C THR A 56 2.76 -3.76 1.10
N SER A 57 3.28 -3.48 -0.09
CA SER A 57 2.59 -3.77 -1.35
C SER A 57 2.65 -5.25 -1.70
N GLU A 58 1.51 -5.87 -1.98
CA GLU A 58 1.41 -7.23 -2.48
C GLU A 58 2.11 -7.42 -3.83
N TRP A 59 2.17 -6.36 -4.64
CA TRP A 59 2.86 -6.37 -5.93
C TRP A 59 4.37 -6.56 -5.77
N ASP A 60 4.91 -6.22 -4.61
CA ASP A 60 6.30 -6.45 -4.24
C ASP A 60 6.46 -7.74 -3.43
N MET A 61 5.58 -7.99 -2.46
CA MET A 61 5.65 -9.13 -1.55
C MET A 61 5.61 -10.47 -2.29
N ILE A 62 4.69 -10.62 -3.25
CA ILE A 62 4.49 -11.87 -3.98
C ILE A 62 5.74 -12.25 -4.81
N PRO A 63 6.25 -11.41 -5.73
CA PRO A 63 7.43 -11.78 -6.51
C PRO A 63 8.68 -11.98 -5.66
N ILE A 64 8.89 -11.17 -4.61
CA ILE A 64 10.04 -11.32 -3.71
C ILE A 64 9.96 -12.63 -2.93
N TYR A 65 8.77 -13.02 -2.44
CA TYR A 65 8.57 -14.30 -1.78
C TYR A 65 8.87 -15.48 -2.72
N LEU A 66 8.33 -15.45 -3.94
CA LEU A 66 8.59 -16.49 -4.94
C LEU A 66 10.09 -16.60 -5.28
N LEU A 67 10.77 -15.46 -5.41
CA LEU A 67 12.20 -15.39 -5.64
C LEU A 67 13.00 -15.99 -4.47
N MET A 68 12.57 -15.72 -3.24
CA MET A 68 13.18 -16.24 -2.02
C MET A 68 13.09 -17.76 -1.94
N ILE A 69 11.90 -18.33 -2.16
CA ILE A 69 11.70 -19.79 -2.16
C ILE A 69 12.58 -20.43 -3.24
N THR A 70 12.64 -19.83 -4.42
CA THR A 70 13.45 -20.32 -5.54
C THR A 70 14.94 -20.29 -5.21
N GLU A 71 15.45 -19.20 -4.64
CA GLU A 71 16.86 -19.09 -4.22
C GLU A 71 17.21 -20.14 -3.16
N LEU A 72 16.38 -20.31 -2.14
CA LEU A 72 16.60 -21.30 -1.10
C LEU A 72 16.62 -22.74 -1.66
N ALA A 73 15.74 -23.05 -2.61
CA ALA A 73 15.69 -24.35 -3.27
C ALA A 73 16.95 -24.61 -4.13
N LEU A 74 17.46 -23.57 -4.81
CA LEU A 74 18.68 -23.66 -5.61
C LEU A 74 19.94 -23.83 -4.76
N ILE A 75 20.01 -23.19 -3.58
CA ILE A 75 21.11 -23.38 -2.62
C ILE A 75 21.23 -24.86 -2.21
N GLU A 76 20.09 -25.53 -2.03
CA GLU A 76 20.04 -26.93 -1.58
C GLU A 76 20.29 -27.93 -2.70
N ASN A 77 19.73 -27.71 -3.89
CA ASN A 77 19.68 -28.72 -4.95
C ASN A 77 20.61 -28.47 -6.14
N GLN A 78 21.15 -27.25 -6.28
CA GLN A 78 22.18 -26.82 -7.26
C GLN A 78 22.07 -27.45 -8.66
N PRO A 79 21.33 -26.86 -9.62
CA PRO A 79 21.22 -27.42 -10.96
C PRO A 79 22.55 -27.32 -11.73
N ASP A 80 22.88 -28.38 -12.48
CA ASP A 80 24.07 -28.42 -13.34
C ASP A 80 24.01 -27.37 -14.46
N SER A 81 22.82 -27.13 -15.02
CA SER A 81 22.55 -26.17 -16.10
C SER A 81 21.60 -25.05 -15.66
N SER A 82 21.47 -24.03 -16.49
CA SER A 82 20.42 -23.02 -16.35
C SER A 82 19.03 -23.63 -16.59
N LEU A 83 18.01 -23.07 -15.94
CA LEU A 83 16.60 -23.42 -16.09
C LEU A 83 15.91 -22.26 -16.84
N GLU A 84 15.54 -22.46 -18.10
CA GLU A 84 15.23 -21.36 -19.02
C GLU A 84 13.75 -20.96 -19.03
N ASN A 85 12.88 -21.73 -18.36
CA ASN A 85 11.44 -21.50 -18.31
C ASN A 85 10.78 -22.21 -17.12
N TYR A 86 9.46 -22.00 -16.94
CA TYR A 86 8.66 -22.67 -15.90
C TYR A 86 8.73 -24.21 -15.99
N GLN A 87 8.71 -24.79 -17.19
CA GLN A 87 8.71 -26.25 -17.37
C GLN A 87 10.03 -26.87 -16.92
N ASP A 88 11.16 -26.21 -17.20
CA ASP A 88 12.48 -26.63 -16.71
C ASP A 88 12.55 -26.57 -15.18
N CYS A 89 12.05 -25.46 -14.61
CA CYS A 89 11.95 -25.29 -13.15
C CYS A 89 11.11 -26.41 -12.53
N TYR A 90 9.90 -26.64 -13.05
CA TYR A 90 9.01 -27.70 -12.60
C TYR A 90 9.68 -29.06 -12.66
N ASN A 91 10.29 -29.40 -13.80
CA ASN A 91 10.96 -30.68 -14.01
C ASN A 91 12.15 -30.90 -13.08
N PHE A 92 12.84 -29.83 -12.72
CA PHE A 92 13.97 -29.85 -11.79
C PHE A 92 13.49 -29.97 -10.33
N PHE A 93 12.66 -29.03 -9.87
CA PHE A 93 12.27 -28.96 -8.47
C PHE A 93 11.30 -30.07 -8.05
N GLN A 94 10.43 -30.58 -8.93
CA GLN A 94 9.54 -31.70 -8.55
C GLN A 94 10.29 -32.97 -8.15
N LYS A 95 11.53 -33.14 -8.63
CA LYS A 95 12.38 -34.31 -8.34
C LYS A 95 13.08 -34.20 -6.98
N HIS A 96 13.10 -33.01 -6.40
CA HIS A 96 13.79 -32.70 -5.16
C HIS A 96 12.76 -32.39 -4.09
N GLU A 97 12.78 -33.12 -2.98
CA GLU A 97 11.92 -32.80 -1.85
C GLU A 97 12.47 -31.57 -1.13
N PHE A 98 11.92 -30.40 -1.44
CA PHE A 98 12.29 -29.14 -0.80
C PHE A 98 11.21 -28.69 0.19
N GLN A 99 11.63 -28.40 1.43
CA GLN A 99 10.78 -27.88 2.50
C GLN A 99 11.59 -26.84 3.30
N PRO A 100 11.46 -25.54 2.97
CA PRO A 100 12.23 -24.50 3.63
C PRO A 100 11.81 -24.34 5.10
N ASP A 101 12.79 -24.21 5.99
CA ASP A 101 12.54 -23.76 7.36
C ASP A 101 11.96 -22.34 7.33
N GLN A 102 10.79 -22.16 7.94
CA GLN A 102 10.12 -20.87 8.04
C GLN A 102 11.01 -19.80 8.70
N LYS A 103 11.80 -20.17 9.71
CA LYS A 103 12.74 -19.23 10.34
C LYS A 103 13.80 -18.75 9.36
N LYS A 104 14.24 -19.62 8.45
CA LYS A 104 15.19 -19.26 7.39
C LYS A 104 14.55 -18.26 6.43
N ILE A 105 13.32 -18.49 5.99
CA ILE A 105 12.58 -17.54 5.14
C ILE A 105 12.48 -16.17 5.81
N ILE A 106 12.00 -16.13 7.07
CA ILE A 106 11.84 -14.88 7.82
C ILE A 106 13.19 -14.16 7.95
N SER A 107 14.25 -14.88 8.34
CA SER A 107 15.57 -14.26 8.47
C SER A 107 16.09 -13.69 7.15
N SER A 108 15.83 -14.36 6.01
CA SER A 108 16.20 -13.86 4.69
C SER A 108 15.37 -12.65 4.28
N ILE A 109 14.09 -12.57 4.66
CA ILE A 109 13.25 -11.39 4.44
C ILE A 109 13.78 -10.20 5.23
N LEU A 110 14.08 -10.38 6.52
CA LEU A 110 14.52 -9.28 7.39
C LEU A 110 15.82 -8.62 6.89
N ILE A 111 16.72 -9.38 6.26
CA ILE A 111 17.95 -8.85 5.64
C ILE A 111 17.63 -7.91 4.46
N LEU A 112 16.47 -8.05 3.80
CA LEU A 112 16.11 -7.20 2.67
C LEU A 112 15.91 -5.74 3.06
N LYS A 113 15.64 -5.44 4.33
CA LYS A 113 15.48 -4.07 4.85
C LYS A 113 16.64 -3.17 4.45
N ASP A 114 17.87 -3.70 4.54
CA ASP A 114 19.10 -2.96 4.27
C ASP A 114 19.28 -2.60 2.78
N PHE A 115 18.38 -3.09 1.91
CA PHE A 115 18.45 -2.92 0.46
C PHE A 115 17.29 -2.10 -0.11
N LEU A 116 16.31 -1.73 0.72
CA LEU A 116 15.21 -0.87 0.30
C LEU A 116 15.71 0.56 0.14
N GLN A 117 15.40 1.16 -1.01
CA GLN A 117 15.76 2.54 -1.30
C GLN A 117 14.52 3.43 -1.15
N ASP A 118 14.71 4.57 -0.49
CA ASP A 118 13.68 5.58 -0.41
C ASP A 118 13.24 5.99 -1.82
N GLY A 119 11.93 5.96 -2.01
CA GLY A 119 11.30 6.37 -3.25
C GLY A 119 11.39 5.38 -4.42
N TYR A 120 11.73 4.13 -4.15
CA TYR A 120 11.62 3.02 -5.09
C TYR A 120 10.69 1.95 -4.51
N SER A 121 10.02 1.18 -5.38
CA SER A 121 9.38 -0.07 -4.95
C SER A 121 10.42 -1.05 -4.41
N ALA A 122 9.99 -2.05 -3.64
CA ALA A 122 10.93 -3.04 -3.12
C ALA A 122 11.52 -3.89 -4.25
N CYS A 123 10.74 -4.23 -5.28
CA CYS A 123 11.23 -4.90 -6.48
C CYS A 123 12.28 -4.07 -7.22
N ASP A 124 12.05 -2.77 -7.43
CA ASP A 124 13.01 -1.88 -8.10
C ASP A 124 14.28 -1.70 -7.28
N SER A 125 14.15 -1.58 -5.95
CA SER A 125 15.28 -1.50 -5.03
C SER A 125 16.20 -2.72 -5.18
N LEU A 126 15.62 -3.93 -5.21
CA LEU A 126 16.34 -5.17 -5.42
C LEU A 126 16.92 -5.29 -6.83
N LEU A 127 16.17 -4.88 -7.87
CA LEU A 127 16.64 -4.88 -9.25
C LEU A 127 17.91 -4.05 -9.39
N ASN A 128 17.86 -2.80 -8.93
CA ASN A 128 18.93 -1.83 -9.03
C ASN A 128 20.20 -2.30 -8.30
N HIS A 129 20.07 -2.76 -7.06
CA HIS A 129 21.24 -3.10 -6.24
C HIS A 129 21.79 -4.51 -6.50
N ASN A 130 20.95 -5.48 -6.80
CA ASN A 130 21.35 -6.87 -6.88
C ASN A 130 21.66 -7.35 -8.30
N PHE A 131 21.01 -6.77 -9.30
CA PHE A 131 21.08 -7.25 -10.68
C PHE A 131 21.72 -6.24 -11.65
N GLU A 132 21.59 -4.94 -11.40
CA GLU A 132 22.25 -3.93 -12.23
C GLU A 132 23.63 -3.53 -11.69
N LYS A 133 23.69 -3.14 -10.41
CA LYS A 133 24.94 -2.68 -9.78
C LYS A 133 25.82 -3.80 -9.24
N TYR A 134 25.29 -5.02 -9.12
CA TYR A 134 25.95 -6.19 -8.50
C TYR A 134 26.54 -5.89 -7.12
N THR A 135 25.97 -4.91 -6.42
CA THR A 135 26.42 -4.48 -5.10
C THR A 135 26.00 -5.43 -3.99
N LEU A 136 25.08 -6.35 -4.29
CA LEU A 136 24.50 -7.31 -3.35
C LEU A 136 24.81 -8.77 -3.72
N GLN A 137 24.81 -9.60 -2.68
CA GLN A 137 25.04 -11.05 -2.76
C GLN A 137 23.80 -11.85 -2.32
N VAL A 138 22.59 -11.30 -2.52
CA VAL A 138 21.34 -12.06 -2.38
C VAL A 138 20.92 -12.61 -3.75
N PHE A 139 20.11 -13.66 -3.77
CA PHE A 139 19.60 -14.25 -5.02
C PHE A 139 20.69 -14.63 -6.06
N ASN A 140 21.90 -15.02 -5.60
CA ASN A 140 23.04 -15.32 -6.47
C ASN A 140 22.76 -16.53 -7.37
N ASN A 141 22.05 -17.52 -6.84
CA ASN A 141 21.73 -18.74 -7.59
C ASN A 141 20.64 -18.46 -8.62
N VAL A 142 19.60 -17.69 -8.26
CA VAL A 142 18.62 -17.23 -9.26
C VAL A 142 19.30 -16.43 -10.35
N ARG A 143 20.19 -15.50 -10.00
CA ARG A 143 20.95 -14.69 -10.96
C ARG A 143 21.77 -15.50 -11.95
N SER A 144 22.29 -16.65 -11.53
CA SER A 144 23.16 -17.47 -12.37
C SER A 144 22.42 -18.61 -13.08
N LYS A 145 21.31 -19.10 -12.52
CA LYS A 145 20.62 -20.30 -13.00
C LYS A 145 19.24 -20.05 -13.59
N ILE A 146 18.56 -18.97 -13.23
CA ILE A 146 17.17 -18.70 -13.67
C ILE A 146 16.98 -17.20 -13.97
N THR A 147 17.74 -16.69 -14.95
CA THR A 147 17.80 -15.25 -15.23
C THR A 147 16.47 -14.66 -15.73
N TRP A 148 15.65 -15.44 -16.44
CA TRP A 148 14.38 -14.97 -17.00
C TRP A 148 13.38 -14.52 -15.92
N ILE A 149 13.42 -15.11 -14.72
CA ILE A 149 12.57 -14.74 -13.59
C ILE A 149 12.82 -13.30 -13.13
N ILE A 150 14.07 -12.81 -13.21
CA ILE A 150 14.39 -11.44 -12.80
C ILE A 150 13.62 -10.44 -13.64
N ASN A 151 13.59 -10.67 -14.96
CA ASN A 151 12.83 -9.82 -15.86
C ASN A 151 11.31 -9.98 -15.62
N ALA A 152 10.83 -11.22 -15.53
CA ALA A 152 9.41 -11.51 -15.42
C ALA A 152 8.78 -11.10 -14.08
N TRP A 153 9.50 -11.22 -12.97
CA TRP A 153 8.94 -11.03 -11.62
C TRP A 153 9.39 -9.75 -10.94
N LEU A 154 10.59 -9.21 -11.23
CA LEU A 154 11.05 -7.96 -10.63
C LEU A 154 10.88 -6.79 -11.58
N LYS A 155 11.54 -6.83 -12.75
CA LYS A 155 11.58 -5.69 -13.67
C LYS A 155 10.22 -5.31 -14.21
N GLU A 156 9.40 -6.30 -14.55
CA GLU A 156 8.05 -6.06 -15.08
C GLU A 156 6.98 -6.16 -13.99
N SER A 157 7.36 -6.25 -12.70
CA SER A 157 6.45 -6.48 -11.56
C SER A 157 5.18 -5.62 -11.59
N ARG A 158 5.33 -4.33 -11.95
CA ARG A 158 4.26 -3.32 -12.03
C ARG A 158 3.72 -3.07 -13.45
N ASN A 159 4.04 -3.94 -14.41
CA ASN A 159 3.56 -3.85 -15.80
C ASN A 159 2.42 -4.84 -16.03
N ILE A 160 1.18 -4.36 -16.04
CA ILE A 160 -0.01 -5.21 -16.19
C ILE A 160 -0.05 -5.98 -17.51
N TRP A 161 0.64 -5.53 -18.56
CA TRP A 161 0.69 -6.24 -19.85
C TRP A 161 1.73 -7.36 -19.91
N LYS A 162 2.67 -7.40 -18.96
CA LYS A 162 3.80 -8.34 -19.00
C LYS A 162 3.92 -9.21 -17.76
N SER A 163 3.55 -8.72 -16.58
CA SER A 163 3.64 -9.48 -15.34
C SER A 163 2.45 -10.42 -15.18
N GLU A 164 2.68 -11.71 -15.40
CA GLU A 164 1.69 -12.75 -15.10
C GLU A 164 1.30 -12.74 -13.62
N ILE A 165 2.23 -12.38 -12.72
CA ILE A 165 1.97 -12.31 -11.28
C ILE A 165 0.94 -11.21 -10.99
N LEU A 166 1.18 -10.01 -11.52
CA LEU A 166 0.26 -8.88 -11.33
C LEU A 166 -1.09 -9.16 -11.99
N GLN A 167 -1.10 -9.72 -13.21
CA GLN A 167 -2.34 -10.11 -13.88
C GLN A 167 -3.15 -11.11 -13.05
N TYR A 168 -2.51 -12.16 -12.54
CA TYR A 168 -3.20 -13.19 -11.76
C TYR A 168 -3.72 -12.63 -10.44
N PHE A 169 -2.89 -11.87 -9.73
CA PHE A 169 -3.29 -11.20 -8.49
C PHE A 169 -4.48 -10.26 -8.73
N GLN A 170 -4.40 -9.40 -9.76
CA GLN A 170 -5.45 -8.43 -10.07
C GLN A 170 -6.74 -9.07 -10.57
N ASN A 171 -6.64 -10.18 -11.30
CA ASN A 171 -7.80 -10.99 -11.68
C ASN A 171 -8.52 -11.53 -10.43
N LEU A 172 -7.79 -11.95 -9.38
CA LEU A 172 -8.41 -12.41 -8.14
C LEU A 172 -9.04 -11.25 -7.34
N THR A 173 -8.30 -10.16 -7.13
CA THR A 173 -8.78 -9.00 -6.34
C THR A 173 -10.04 -8.38 -6.94
N LEU A 174 -10.02 -8.12 -8.26
CA LEU A 174 -11.10 -7.45 -8.99
C LEU A 174 -12.18 -8.39 -9.52
N GLY A 175 -11.87 -9.69 -9.63
CA GLY A 175 -12.72 -10.65 -10.34
C GLY A 175 -12.64 -10.49 -11.85
N SER A 176 -13.06 -11.53 -12.59
CA SER A 176 -12.84 -11.62 -14.04
C SER A 176 -13.43 -10.47 -14.86
N LYS A 177 -14.65 -10.04 -14.52
CA LYS A 177 -15.38 -9.04 -15.30
C LYS A 177 -14.73 -7.65 -15.20
N LEU A 178 -14.48 -7.21 -13.98
CA LEU A 178 -13.90 -5.89 -13.72
C LEU A 178 -12.44 -5.84 -14.17
N PHE A 179 -11.69 -6.93 -13.98
CA PHE A 179 -10.34 -7.08 -14.52
C PHE A 179 -10.31 -6.87 -16.04
N GLN A 180 -11.18 -7.56 -16.80
CA GLN A 180 -11.25 -7.40 -18.25
C GLN A 180 -11.72 -6.00 -18.65
N GLU A 181 -12.65 -5.38 -17.92
CA GLU A 181 -13.12 -4.02 -18.21
C GLU A 181 -12.02 -2.97 -18.06
N ILE A 182 -11.21 -3.06 -17.00
CA ILE A 182 -10.14 -2.09 -16.72
C ILE A 182 -8.96 -2.30 -17.64
N THR A 183 -8.56 -3.56 -17.80
CA THR A 183 -7.31 -3.92 -18.48
C THR A 183 -7.51 -4.27 -19.96
N GLY A 184 -8.67 -4.73 -20.36
CA GLY A 184 -8.88 -5.27 -21.71
C GLY A 184 -8.16 -6.61 -21.97
N LEU A 185 -7.52 -7.20 -20.95
CA LEU A 185 -7.01 -8.57 -21.02
C LEU A 185 -8.11 -9.58 -20.68
N ASP A 186 -8.00 -10.76 -21.27
CA ASP A 186 -8.75 -11.92 -20.80
C ASP A 186 -8.28 -12.33 -19.40
N TRP A 187 -9.21 -12.79 -18.57
CA TRP A 187 -8.89 -13.32 -17.26
C TRP A 187 -8.08 -14.62 -17.37
N LEU A 188 -7.10 -14.78 -16.48
CA LEU A 188 -6.30 -16.01 -16.36
C LEU A 188 -7.09 -17.12 -15.66
N LEU A 189 -8.03 -16.75 -14.80
CA LEU A 189 -8.93 -17.64 -14.07
C LEU A 189 -10.28 -16.98 -13.89
N GLU A 190 -11.36 -17.75 -14.06
CA GLU A 190 -12.70 -17.26 -13.72
C GLU A 190 -12.84 -17.12 -12.20
N SER A 191 -13.12 -15.91 -11.72
CA SER A 191 -13.22 -15.58 -10.30
C SER A 191 -14.24 -14.50 -10.02
N GLU A 192 -14.86 -14.60 -8.84
CA GLU A 192 -15.56 -13.50 -8.20
C GLU A 192 -14.54 -12.50 -7.61
N PRO A 193 -14.89 -11.21 -7.48
CA PRO A 193 -14.02 -10.20 -6.86
C PRO A 193 -13.70 -10.53 -5.41
N TYR A 194 -12.44 -10.86 -5.10
CA TYR A 194 -12.03 -11.19 -3.73
C TYR A 194 -12.18 -10.02 -2.78
N LEU A 195 -11.92 -8.79 -3.22
CA LEU A 195 -12.11 -7.60 -2.38
C LEU A 195 -13.57 -7.48 -1.93
N VAL A 196 -14.53 -7.68 -2.84
CA VAL A 196 -15.96 -7.60 -2.49
C VAL A 196 -16.41 -8.80 -1.65
N LYS A 197 -15.83 -9.98 -1.91
CA LYS A 197 -16.27 -11.23 -1.30
C LYS A 197 -15.75 -11.44 0.12
N TYR A 198 -14.53 -11.00 0.40
CA TYR A 198 -13.84 -11.36 1.63
C TYR A 198 -13.49 -10.17 2.51
N ASP A 199 -13.43 -8.94 1.99
CA ASP A 199 -13.23 -7.78 2.87
C ASP A 199 -14.44 -7.61 3.79
N CYS A 200 -14.15 -7.25 5.05
CA CYS A 200 -15.17 -7.06 6.07
C CYS A 200 -15.00 -5.67 6.71
N PRO A 201 -16.08 -4.86 6.81
CA PRO A 201 -16.06 -3.64 7.61
C PRO A 201 -15.67 -3.92 9.06
N LEU A 202 -14.77 -3.09 9.60
CA LEU A 202 -14.41 -3.02 11.02
C LEU A 202 -15.18 -1.89 11.73
N VAL A 203 -15.69 -0.93 10.97
CA VAL A 203 -16.53 0.16 11.44
C VAL A 203 -17.97 -0.31 11.64
N LEU A 204 -18.58 0.08 12.76
CA LEU A 204 -20.00 -0.16 13.03
C LEU A 204 -20.87 0.82 12.24
N ASP A 205 -22.10 0.40 11.92
CA ASP A 205 -23.08 1.24 11.21
C ASP A 205 -23.27 2.61 11.87
N GLU A 206 -23.38 2.65 13.21
CA GLU A 206 -23.55 3.90 13.96
C GLU A 206 -22.37 4.87 13.80
N ILE A 207 -21.15 4.33 13.74
CA ILE A 207 -19.92 5.12 13.56
C ILE A 207 -19.80 5.60 12.12
N ARG A 208 -20.13 4.75 11.15
CA ARG A 208 -20.21 5.13 9.74
C ARG A 208 -21.19 6.29 9.56
N ASP A 209 -22.41 6.15 10.08
CA ASP A 209 -23.46 7.17 9.96
C ASP A 209 -23.02 8.49 10.59
N GLU A 210 -22.26 8.44 11.70
CA GLU A 210 -21.68 9.62 12.34
C GLU A 210 -20.57 10.27 11.50
N ILE A 211 -19.68 9.50 10.86
CA ILE A 211 -18.70 10.04 9.91
C ILE A 211 -19.40 10.80 8.77
N ILE A 212 -20.48 10.22 8.24
CA ILE A 212 -21.28 10.84 7.17
C ILE A 212 -21.95 12.12 7.66
N ARG A 213 -22.52 12.10 8.87
CA ARG A 213 -23.12 13.28 9.50
C ARG A 213 -22.08 14.40 9.65
N LEU A 214 -20.90 14.09 10.20
CA LEU A 214 -19.82 15.04 10.38
C LEU A 214 -19.30 15.61 9.06
N HIS A 215 -19.25 14.82 7.98
CA HIS A 215 -18.87 15.31 6.65
C HIS A 215 -19.81 16.41 6.13
N SER A 216 -21.06 16.46 6.61
CA SER A 216 -22.00 17.53 6.27
C SER A 216 -21.84 18.81 7.11
N GLU A 217 -21.02 18.76 8.17
CA GLU A 217 -20.74 19.89 9.05
C GLU A 217 -19.66 20.81 8.45
N LYS A 218 -19.79 22.13 8.66
CA LYS A 218 -18.91 23.12 8.01
C LYS A 218 -17.46 23.13 8.50
N ASN A 219 -17.17 22.51 9.64
CA ASN A 219 -15.87 22.58 10.31
C ASN A 219 -15.26 21.20 10.56
N VAL A 220 -15.80 20.14 9.96
CA VAL A 220 -15.27 18.78 10.09
C VAL A 220 -15.09 18.19 8.69
N PHE A 221 -13.88 17.77 8.39
CA PHE A 221 -13.44 17.36 7.06
C PHE A 221 -12.86 15.94 7.11
N PRO A 222 -13.71 14.90 7.05
CA PRO A 222 -13.25 13.53 6.88
C PRO A 222 -12.60 13.29 5.52
N SER A 223 -11.55 12.49 5.50
CA SER A 223 -10.87 11.99 4.30
C SER A 223 -10.28 10.61 4.52
N ILE A 224 -10.08 9.89 3.42
CA ILE A 224 -9.45 8.58 3.37
C ILE A 224 -8.04 8.74 2.80
N ILE A 225 -7.07 8.10 3.43
CA ILE A 225 -5.66 8.07 3.02
C ILE A 225 -5.19 6.61 2.96
N THR A 226 -5.02 6.05 1.76
CA THR A 226 -4.76 4.62 1.60
C THR A 226 -3.69 4.31 0.56
N ALA A 227 -2.91 3.25 0.81
CA ALA A 227 -2.01 2.70 -0.19
C ALA A 227 -2.73 1.81 -1.23
N ARG A 228 -4.03 1.52 -1.04
CA ARG A 228 -4.81 0.80 -2.05
C ARG A 228 -4.75 1.53 -3.39
N PRO A 229 -4.60 0.80 -4.50
CA PRO A 229 -4.86 1.32 -5.84
C PRO A 229 -6.22 2.00 -5.90
N SER A 230 -6.28 3.12 -6.60
CA SER A 230 -7.52 3.84 -6.84
C SER A 230 -7.62 4.23 -8.29
N THR A 231 -8.83 4.52 -8.74
CA THR A 231 -9.00 5.19 -10.03
C THR A 231 -8.59 6.65 -9.93
N PHE A 232 -7.92 7.12 -10.98
CA PHE A 232 -7.63 8.52 -11.20
C PHE A 232 -7.78 8.79 -12.69
N THR A 233 -8.63 9.77 -13.02
CA THR A 233 -8.86 10.22 -14.40
C THR A 233 -8.63 11.71 -14.47
N ASN A 234 -7.64 12.15 -15.24
CA ASN A 234 -7.46 13.54 -15.61
C ASN A 234 -7.72 13.65 -17.12
N GLU A 235 -8.59 14.57 -17.53
CA GLU A 235 -8.99 14.78 -18.94
C GLU A 235 -7.80 15.02 -19.89
N LEU A 236 -6.67 15.52 -19.36
CA LEU A 236 -5.44 15.79 -20.11
C LEU A 236 -4.52 14.56 -20.24
N TYR A 237 -4.73 13.52 -19.43
CA TYR A 237 -3.97 12.28 -19.43
C TYR A 237 -4.83 11.14 -19.99
N SER A 238 -4.85 11.04 -21.32
CA SER A 238 -5.55 9.96 -22.04
C SER A 238 -4.90 8.58 -21.90
N GLU A 239 -3.68 8.50 -21.36
CA GLU A 239 -3.04 7.23 -21.04
C GLU A 239 -3.52 6.75 -19.66
N LYS A 240 -4.45 5.79 -19.65
CA LYS A 240 -4.82 5.07 -18.43
C LYS A 240 -3.54 4.55 -17.76
N SER A 241 -3.27 4.98 -16.53
CA SER A 241 -2.20 4.37 -15.75
C SER A 241 -2.41 2.85 -15.71
N GLN A 242 -1.34 2.07 -15.92
CA GLN A 242 -1.40 0.60 -15.90
C GLN A 242 -1.80 0.04 -14.52
N LEU A 243 -1.79 0.90 -13.50
CA LEU A 243 -2.05 0.58 -12.09
C LEU A 243 -3.32 1.24 -11.57
N ASN A 244 -4.22 1.65 -12.47
CA ASN A 244 -5.45 2.38 -12.15
C ASN A 244 -6.59 1.44 -11.75
N PHE A 245 -6.38 0.63 -10.71
CA PHE A 245 -7.37 -0.33 -10.23
C PHE A 245 -8.28 0.31 -9.17
N PRO A 246 -9.62 0.13 -9.21
CA PRO A 246 -10.58 0.80 -8.34
C PRO A 246 -10.66 0.17 -6.94
N GLU A 247 -9.53 -0.19 -6.33
CA GLU A 247 -9.51 -1.03 -5.14
C GLU A 247 -9.92 -0.24 -3.88
N ALA A 248 -9.53 1.03 -3.80
CA ALA A 248 -10.00 1.98 -2.79
C ALA A 248 -11.51 2.26 -2.96
N GLU A 249 -12.00 2.42 -4.19
CA GLU A 249 -13.42 2.64 -4.45
C GLU A 249 -14.29 1.42 -4.11
N LEU A 250 -13.78 0.21 -4.36
CA LEU A 250 -14.44 -1.02 -3.93
C LEU A 250 -14.50 -1.13 -2.39
N ALA A 251 -13.43 -0.72 -1.69
CA ALA A 251 -13.43 -0.63 -0.24
C ALA A 251 -14.49 0.38 0.26
N LEU A 252 -14.52 1.59 -0.31
CA LEU A 252 -15.49 2.61 0.10
C LEU A 252 -16.94 2.19 -0.15
N ARG A 253 -17.19 1.45 -1.24
CA ARG A 253 -18.51 0.85 -1.49
C ARG A 253 -18.87 -0.22 -0.47
N CYS A 254 -17.90 -1.02 -0.03
CA CYS A 254 -18.11 -1.99 1.06
C CYS A 254 -18.47 -1.28 2.38
N LEU A 255 -17.91 -0.09 2.58
CA LEU A 255 -18.12 0.73 3.78
C LEU A 255 -19.33 1.66 3.68
N GLU A 256 -19.96 1.83 2.51
CA GLU A 256 -20.97 2.86 2.23
C GLU A 256 -20.46 4.30 2.54
N LEU A 257 -19.20 4.56 2.17
CA LEU A 257 -18.48 5.82 2.40
C LEU A 257 -17.98 6.47 1.09
N GLU A 258 -18.59 6.18 -0.07
CA GLU A 258 -18.13 6.71 -1.38
C GLU A 258 -18.15 8.23 -1.50
N GLN A 259 -18.93 8.91 -0.66
CA GLN A 259 -18.99 10.37 -0.58
C GLN A 259 -17.80 10.99 0.17
N ILE A 260 -17.05 10.20 0.94
CA ILE A 260 -15.90 10.69 1.69
C ILE A 260 -14.71 10.82 0.74
N PRO A 261 -14.05 11.99 0.67
CA PRO A 261 -12.91 12.19 -0.22
C PRO A 261 -11.78 11.20 0.07
N CYS A 262 -11.20 10.63 -0.99
CA CYS A 262 -10.18 9.59 -0.87
C CYS A 262 -8.95 9.91 -1.71
N VAL A 263 -7.77 9.83 -1.09
CA VAL A 263 -6.48 9.80 -1.78
C VAL A 263 -5.96 8.37 -1.71
N GLY A 264 -6.02 7.69 -2.85
CA GLY A 264 -5.44 6.36 -3.04
C GLY A 264 -4.22 6.40 -3.97
N PHE A 265 -3.61 5.24 -4.19
CA PHE A 265 -2.36 5.14 -4.96
C PHE A 265 -2.48 5.64 -6.41
N GLY A 266 -3.66 5.58 -7.04
CA GLY A 266 -3.83 6.05 -8.42
C GLY A 266 -3.52 7.54 -8.60
N ALA A 267 -3.91 8.38 -7.63
CA ALA A 267 -3.63 9.81 -7.62
C ALA A 267 -2.13 10.10 -7.45
N LEU A 268 -1.46 9.31 -6.62
CA LEU A 268 -0.04 9.43 -6.33
C LEU A 268 0.82 8.94 -7.50
N GLU A 269 0.41 7.87 -8.17
CA GLU A 269 1.02 7.36 -9.39
C GLU A 269 0.89 8.35 -10.55
N TYR A 270 -0.23 9.05 -10.65
CA TYR A 270 -0.39 10.16 -11.58
C TYR A 270 0.66 11.26 -11.31
N LEU A 271 0.81 11.69 -10.05
CA LEU A 271 1.82 12.68 -9.67
C LEU A 271 3.24 12.16 -9.97
N GLY A 272 3.53 10.89 -9.67
CA GLY A 272 4.76 10.19 -10.04
C GLY A 272 5.11 10.37 -11.51
N LYS A 273 4.17 10.01 -12.40
CA LYS A 273 4.34 10.16 -13.84
C LYS A 273 4.59 11.60 -14.27
N GLU A 274 3.84 12.55 -13.72
CA GLU A 274 4.05 13.97 -14.02
C GLU A 274 5.46 14.44 -13.64
N LYS A 275 6.03 13.90 -12.56
CA LYS A 275 7.36 14.25 -12.05
C LYS A 275 8.48 13.31 -12.51
N ASN A 276 8.19 12.37 -13.41
CA ASN A 276 9.12 11.34 -13.88
C ASN A 276 9.72 10.46 -12.76
N CYS A 277 8.90 10.10 -11.77
CA CYS A 277 9.25 9.18 -10.69
C CYS A 277 8.11 8.18 -10.40
N SER A 278 8.30 7.27 -9.45
CA SER A 278 7.25 6.33 -9.03
C SER A 278 6.25 7.01 -8.10
N GLY A 279 4.96 6.65 -8.19
CA GLY A 279 3.96 7.01 -7.18
C GLY A 279 4.32 6.55 -5.76
N ASP A 280 5.13 5.50 -5.61
CA ASP A 280 5.60 5.01 -4.31
C ASP A 280 6.34 6.11 -3.50
N GLN A 281 6.94 7.09 -4.17
CA GLN A 281 7.59 8.25 -3.52
C GLN A 281 6.63 9.13 -2.72
N PHE A 282 5.35 9.07 -3.07
CA PHE A 282 4.32 9.94 -2.54
C PHE A 282 3.32 9.19 -1.65
N VAL A 283 3.45 7.87 -1.49
CA VAL A 283 2.68 7.09 -0.50
C VAL A 283 3.21 7.36 0.91
N LYS A 284 2.38 7.13 1.92
CA LYS A 284 2.79 7.19 3.34
C LYS A 284 4.10 6.38 3.51
N PRO A 285 5.15 6.91 4.15
CA PRO A 285 5.17 8.06 5.05
C PRO A 285 5.39 9.44 4.41
N SER A 286 5.34 9.56 3.07
CA SER A 286 5.49 10.85 2.39
C SER A 286 4.44 11.87 2.87
N PRO A 287 4.82 13.11 3.22
CA PRO A 287 3.87 14.13 3.68
C PRO A 287 2.93 14.63 2.57
N VAL A 288 3.29 14.40 1.30
CA VAL A 288 2.43 14.73 0.15
C VAL A 288 1.09 14.04 0.25
N HIS A 289 1.06 12.78 0.73
CA HIS A 289 -0.17 12.01 0.85
C HIS A 289 -1.15 12.64 1.85
N ALA A 290 -0.69 12.90 3.09
CA ALA A 290 -1.51 13.49 4.15
C ALA A 290 -1.92 14.94 3.82
N MET A 291 -1.00 15.74 3.27
CA MET A 291 -1.34 17.10 2.84
C MET A 291 -2.41 17.10 1.75
N THR A 292 -2.30 16.21 0.77
CA THR A 292 -3.30 16.09 -0.32
C THR A 292 -4.66 15.73 0.26
N ALA A 293 -4.74 14.83 1.24
CA ALA A 293 -6.00 14.45 1.89
C ALA A 293 -6.66 15.63 2.66
N ILE A 294 -5.86 16.45 3.36
CA ILE A 294 -6.33 17.66 4.06
C ILE A 294 -6.89 18.68 3.05
N LEU A 295 -6.14 18.95 1.97
CA LEU A 295 -6.58 19.91 0.96
C LEU A 295 -7.82 19.42 0.19
N LEU A 296 -7.83 18.14 -0.19
CA LEU A 296 -8.96 17.53 -0.90
C LEU A 296 -10.25 17.57 -0.05
N SER A 297 -10.17 17.23 1.24
CA SER A 297 -11.35 17.23 2.11
C SER A 297 -11.90 18.62 2.42
N SER A 298 -11.07 19.66 2.35
CA SER A 298 -11.52 21.06 2.45
C SER A 298 -12.15 21.59 1.16
N GLY A 299 -12.28 20.75 0.12
CA GLY A 299 -12.99 21.07 -1.13
C GLY A 299 -12.09 21.52 -2.28
N MET A 300 -10.77 21.35 -2.16
CA MET A 300 -9.83 21.57 -3.28
C MET A 300 -9.96 20.46 -4.33
N ASP A 301 -9.79 20.81 -5.61
CA ASP A 301 -9.66 19.81 -6.67
C ASP A 301 -8.43 18.92 -6.43
N ILE A 302 -8.54 17.63 -6.74
CA ILE A 302 -7.48 16.66 -6.47
C ILE A 302 -6.17 16.98 -7.21
N ASN A 303 -6.22 17.54 -8.42
CA ASN A 303 -5.02 17.90 -9.16
C ASN A 303 -4.30 19.08 -8.51
N ASP A 304 -5.06 20.09 -8.09
CA ASP A 304 -4.53 21.25 -7.38
C ASP A 304 -3.96 20.84 -6.01
N ALA A 305 -4.65 19.95 -5.29
CA ALA A 305 -4.20 19.41 -4.01
C ALA A 305 -2.88 18.63 -4.13
N LEU A 306 -2.76 17.74 -5.12
CA LEU A 306 -1.52 17.00 -5.41
C LEU A 306 -0.37 17.96 -5.75
N LYS A 307 -0.63 18.90 -6.66
CA LYS A 307 0.38 19.85 -7.13
C LYS A 307 0.87 20.75 -6.00
N LEU A 308 -0.04 21.36 -5.25
CA LEU A 308 0.31 22.23 -4.12
C LEU A 308 1.06 21.46 -3.03
N SER A 309 0.62 20.24 -2.72
CA SER A 309 1.31 19.38 -1.76
C SER A 309 2.75 19.07 -2.21
N PHE A 310 2.93 18.73 -3.48
CA PHE A 310 4.26 18.52 -4.05
C PHE A 310 5.11 19.80 -3.99
N ASP A 311 4.58 20.93 -4.47
CA ASP A 311 5.30 22.20 -4.52
C ASP A 311 5.71 22.69 -3.12
N TYR A 312 4.89 22.42 -2.11
CA TYR A 312 5.19 22.75 -0.71
C TYR A 312 6.39 21.98 -0.16
N PHE A 313 6.45 20.65 -0.37
CA PHE A 313 7.51 19.81 0.21
C PHE A 313 8.76 19.66 -0.65
N PHE A 314 8.64 19.81 -1.98
CA PHE A 314 9.74 19.53 -2.90
C PHE A 314 10.28 20.78 -3.62
N ASN A 315 9.51 21.88 -3.65
CA ASN A 315 9.90 23.12 -4.33
C ASN A 315 9.99 24.34 -3.39
N ASP A 316 9.87 24.14 -2.07
CA ASP A 316 9.84 25.19 -1.03
C ASP A 316 8.81 26.32 -1.32
N GLN A 317 7.69 25.99 -1.98
CA GLN A 317 6.66 26.97 -2.34
C GLN A 317 5.52 27.00 -1.30
N HIS A 318 5.79 27.65 -0.16
CA HIS A 318 4.89 27.54 1.00
C HIS A 318 3.63 28.41 0.89
N LYS A 319 3.74 29.55 0.19
CA LYS A 319 2.72 30.60 0.20
C LYS A 319 1.33 30.11 -0.21
N GLY A 320 1.24 29.25 -1.22
CA GLY A 320 -0.07 28.77 -1.72
C GLY A 320 -0.86 28.00 -0.68
N ILE A 321 -0.23 27.04 0.00
CA ILE A 321 -0.88 26.24 1.06
C ILE A 321 -1.16 27.11 2.29
N VAL A 322 -0.20 27.93 2.72
CA VAL A 322 -0.36 28.76 3.92
C VAL A 322 -1.49 29.78 3.72
N ASP A 323 -1.54 30.48 2.58
CA ASP A 323 -2.61 31.44 2.27
C ASP A 323 -3.99 30.74 2.20
N TYR A 324 -4.04 29.49 1.71
CA TYR A 324 -5.27 28.71 1.67
C TYR A 324 -5.73 28.28 3.07
N LEU A 325 -4.86 27.61 3.84
CA LEU A 325 -5.19 27.10 5.17
C LEU A 325 -5.39 28.22 6.21
N SER A 326 -4.80 29.41 6.03
CA SER A 326 -5.05 30.56 6.90
C SER A 326 -6.48 31.09 6.84
N GLN A 327 -7.25 30.70 5.82
CA GLN A 327 -8.68 31.04 5.69
C GLN A 327 -9.57 30.09 6.48
N ILE A 328 -9.01 28.97 6.97
CA ILE A 328 -9.70 27.97 7.77
C ILE A 328 -9.76 28.43 9.23
N THR A 329 -10.86 28.10 9.92
CA THR A 329 -11.06 28.53 11.31
C THR A 329 -10.05 27.86 12.23
N ALA A 330 -9.21 28.66 12.87
CA ALA A 330 -8.22 28.20 13.85
C ALA A 330 -8.85 27.86 15.23
N PRO A 331 -8.23 26.96 16.02
CA PRO A 331 -7.10 26.12 15.64
C PRO A 331 -7.50 25.06 14.61
N ILE A 332 -6.55 24.65 13.77
CA ILE A 332 -6.73 23.50 12.86
C ILE A 332 -6.34 22.25 13.64
N ASN A 333 -7.30 21.36 13.87
CA ASN A 333 -7.07 20.09 14.56
C ASN A 333 -7.04 18.99 13.51
N VAL A 334 -5.96 18.22 13.46
CA VAL A 334 -5.83 17.11 12.51
C VAL A 334 -5.75 15.80 13.29
N CYS A 335 -6.69 14.91 13.04
CA CYS A 335 -6.76 13.60 13.66
C CYS A 335 -6.48 12.54 12.61
N ILE A 336 -5.62 11.57 12.92
CA ILE A 336 -5.36 10.42 12.04
C ILE A 336 -5.70 9.11 12.74
N PHE A 337 -6.39 8.22 12.02
CA PHE A 337 -6.75 6.88 12.45
C PHE A 337 -5.97 5.87 11.62
N GLU A 338 -5.06 5.15 12.26
CA GLU A 338 -4.04 4.36 11.55
C GLU A 338 -3.63 3.12 12.35
N ASP A 339 -3.34 2.01 11.67
CA ASP A 339 -2.90 0.74 12.28
C ASP A 339 -1.37 0.51 12.18
N SER A 340 -0.67 1.48 11.60
CA SER A 340 0.74 1.50 11.25
C SER A 340 1.41 2.83 11.60
N THR A 341 2.75 2.88 11.67
CA THR A 341 3.45 4.14 11.99
C THR A 341 3.55 5.08 10.79
N ILE A 342 3.50 4.56 9.57
CA ILE A 342 3.82 5.33 8.36
C ILE A 342 2.81 6.47 8.09
N GLY A 343 1.52 6.27 8.38
CA GLY A 343 0.53 7.34 8.25
C GLY A 343 0.71 8.45 9.27
N ILE A 344 1.02 8.07 10.51
CA ILE A 344 1.28 9.04 11.59
C ILE A 344 2.51 9.88 11.22
N GLN A 345 3.60 9.26 10.79
CA GLN A 345 4.83 9.95 10.36
C GLN A 345 4.58 10.94 9.20
N SER A 346 3.74 10.55 8.24
CA SER A 346 3.31 11.43 7.14
C SER A 346 2.64 12.69 7.67
N LEU A 347 1.70 12.55 8.62
CA LEU A 347 0.99 13.70 9.19
C LEU A 347 1.85 14.53 10.15
N VAL A 348 2.73 13.91 10.96
CA VAL A 348 3.68 14.64 11.83
C VAL A 348 4.49 15.64 11.02
N THR A 349 5.04 15.19 9.88
CA THR A 349 5.83 16.04 8.98
C THR A 349 5.01 17.23 8.45
N VAL A 350 3.74 17.00 8.09
CA VAL A 350 2.81 18.06 7.67
C VAL A 350 2.59 19.07 8.78
N CYS A 351 2.22 18.61 9.98
CA CYS A 351 1.90 19.47 11.12
C CYS A 351 3.12 20.29 11.58
N GLU A 352 4.30 19.69 11.62
CA GLU A 352 5.54 20.40 11.97
C GLU A 352 5.85 21.52 10.97
N GLN A 353 5.72 21.25 9.68
CA GLN A 353 6.07 22.22 8.64
C GLN A 353 5.05 23.37 8.58
N LEU A 354 3.75 23.07 8.68
CA LEU A 354 2.71 24.10 8.73
C LEU A 354 2.80 24.95 10.01
N THR A 355 3.16 24.37 11.15
CA THR A 355 3.38 25.11 12.40
C THR A 355 4.59 26.05 12.28
N LYS A 356 5.69 25.59 11.64
CA LYS A 356 6.85 26.45 11.35
C LYS A 356 6.48 27.64 10.46
N ASP A 357 5.51 27.46 9.56
CA ASP A 357 4.98 28.51 8.69
C ASP A 357 3.91 29.40 9.35
N GLY A 358 3.64 29.20 10.65
CA GLY A 358 2.84 30.13 11.47
C GLY A 358 1.36 29.78 11.60
N LEU A 359 0.92 28.60 11.16
CA LEU A 359 -0.44 28.10 11.40
C LEU A 359 -0.57 27.53 12.82
N GLU A 360 -1.74 27.71 13.43
CA GLU A 360 -2.07 27.14 14.75
C GLU A 360 -2.68 25.74 14.54
N LEU A 361 -1.86 24.70 14.71
CA LEU A 361 -2.26 23.30 14.55
C LEU A 361 -2.21 22.51 15.85
N ASN A 362 -3.17 21.60 16.01
CA ASN A 362 -3.12 20.50 16.96
C ASN A 362 -3.17 19.18 16.17
N MET A 363 -2.45 18.18 16.65
CA MET A 363 -2.43 16.84 16.05
C MET A 363 -2.74 15.79 17.10
N ASP A 364 -3.68 14.90 16.78
CA ASP A 364 -3.97 13.72 17.57
C ASP A 364 -3.87 12.47 16.68
N ALA A 365 -3.08 11.47 17.12
CA ALA A 365 -2.95 10.20 16.43
C ALA A 365 -3.71 9.11 17.22
N TYR A 366 -4.63 8.43 16.55
CA TYR A 366 -5.43 7.34 17.08
C TYR A 366 -4.94 6.02 16.48
N GLY A 367 -4.11 5.31 17.25
CA GLY A 367 -3.52 4.04 16.84
C GLY A 367 -4.48 2.87 17.09
N ILE A 368 -4.76 2.07 16.07
CA ILE A 368 -5.72 0.96 16.15
C ILE A 368 -4.97 -0.37 16.09
N SER A 369 -4.93 -1.10 17.20
CA SER A 369 -4.29 -2.42 17.24
C SER A 369 -4.62 -3.20 18.51
N THR A 370 -4.67 -4.53 18.39
CA THR A 370 -4.66 -5.48 19.52
C THR A 370 -3.33 -6.24 19.64
N LYS A 371 -2.40 -6.05 18.68
CA LYS A 371 -1.11 -6.76 18.62
C LYS A 371 -0.01 -5.94 19.31
N GLN A 372 0.65 -6.56 20.29
CA GLN A 372 1.63 -5.90 21.16
C GLN A 372 2.77 -5.20 20.40
N ASN A 373 3.34 -5.84 19.38
CA ASN A 373 4.41 -5.27 18.56
C ASN A 373 3.97 -4.00 17.80
N LYS A 374 2.74 -3.99 17.25
CA LYS A 374 2.16 -2.80 16.61
C LYS A 374 1.84 -1.71 17.63
N ILE A 375 1.29 -2.08 18.80
CA ILE A 375 1.00 -1.14 19.89
C ILE A 375 2.27 -0.40 20.33
N GLU A 376 3.36 -1.12 20.56
CA GLU A 376 4.65 -0.53 20.93
C GLU A 376 5.17 0.45 19.87
N ALA A 377 5.06 0.08 18.59
CA ALA A 377 5.45 0.95 17.49
C ALA A 377 4.61 2.24 17.41
N LEU A 378 3.28 2.12 17.57
CA LEU A 378 2.35 3.26 17.55
C LEU A 378 2.55 4.19 18.76
N ILE A 379 2.83 3.65 19.95
CA ILE A 379 3.15 4.44 21.15
C ILE A 379 4.44 5.26 20.94
N ASN A 380 5.43 4.71 20.25
CA ASN A 380 6.67 5.45 19.94
C ASN A 380 6.42 6.66 19.03
N GLU A 381 5.32 6.64 18.26
CA GLU A 381 4.84 7.77 17.45
C GLU A 381 3.84 8.68 18.22
N ASN A 382 3.75 8.53 19.54
CA ASN A 382 2.82 9.24 20.44
C ASN A 382 1.33 9.02 20.13
N ALA A 383 0.96 7.88 19.54
CA ALA A 383 -0.45 7.55 19.30
C ALA A 383 -1.20 7.17 20.58
N ILE A 384 -2.46 7.59 20.67
CA ILE A 384 -3.42 7.09 21.65
C ILE A 384 -3.95 5.76 21.13
N ILE A 385 -3.78 4.70 21.92
CA ILE A 385 -4.05 3.33 21.47
C ILE A 385 -5.47 2.90 21.79
N PHE A 386 -6.14 2.36 20.79
CA PHE A 386 -7.46 1.74 20.89
C PHE A 386 -7.45 0.35 20.24
N PRO A 387 -8.25 -0.60 20.73
CA PRO A 387 -8.37 -1.92 20.13
C PRO A 387 -9.18 -1.90 18.81
N THR A 388 -10.05 -0.91 18.61
CA THR A 388 -10.91 -0.80 17.43
C THR A 388 -11.08 0.66 16.98
N ILE A 389 -11.40 0.86 15.69
CA ILE A 389 -11.79 2.17 15.14
C ILE A 389 -13.00 2.76 15.86
N ASN A 390 -13.94 1.93 16.31
CA ASN A 390 -15.19 2.40 16.92
C ASN A 390 -14.94 3.13 18.25
N GLU A 391 -14.04 2.57 19.07
CA GLU A 391 -13.64 3.19 20.34
C GLU A 391 -12.77 4.44 20.09
N ALA A 392 -11.83 4.36 19.14
CA ALA A 392 -10.99 5.48 18.76
C ALA A 392 -11.80 6.69 18.27
N PHE A 393 -12.73 6.45 17.35
CA PHE A 393 -13.57 7.49 16.78
C PHE A 393 -14.52 8.09 17.82
N SER A 394 -15.13 7.26 18.68
CA SER A 394 -15.97 7.76 19.78
C SER A 394 -15.18 8.69 20.71
N ALA A 395 -13.97 8.30 21.10
CA ALA A 395 -13.10 9.14 21.92
C ALA A 395 -12.69 10.44 21.21
N CYS A 396 -12.51 10.39 19.89
CA CYS A 396 -12.22 11.56 19.07
C CYS A 396 -13.41 12.54 19.07
N VAL A 397 -14.62 12.06 18.80
CA VAL A 397 -15.84 12.88 18.81
C VAL A 397 -16.09 13.50 20.19
N ASP A 398 -15.92 12.74 21.28
CA ASP A 398 -16.02 13.24 22.65
C ASP A 398 -15.04 14.39 22.92
N ALA A 399 -13.81 14.30 22.36
CA ALA A 399 -12.80 15.34 22.49
C ALA A 399 -13.12 16.61 21.69
N MET A 400 -13.84 16.49 20.56
CA MET A 400 -14.24 17.64 19.74
C MET A 400 -15.26 18.55 20.44
N LYS A 401 -16.03 18.03 21.40
CA LYS A 401 -17.11 18.75 22.12
C LYS A 401 -18.14 19.39 21.16
N ILE A 402 -18.48 18.68 20.08
CA ILE A 402 -19.46 19.12 19.06
C ILE A 402 -20.87 18.73 19.47
#